data_AF-A0A7L1F3R9-F1
#
_entry.id   AF-A0A7L1F3R9-F1
#
_cell.length_a   1.000
_cell.length_b   1.000
_cell.length_c   1.000
_cell.angle_alpha   90.00
_cell.angle_beta   90.00
_cell.angle_gamma   90.00
#
_symmetry.space_group_name_H-M   'P 1'
#
loop_
_entity.id
_entity.type
_entity.pdbx_description
1 polymer ?
#
loop_
_entity_poly.entity_id
_entity_poly.type
_entity_poly.pdbx_seq_one_letter_code
_entity_poly.pdbx_strand_id
1 'polypeptide(L)'
;LQWLNPRGFTIFFNAEQVLKDQRYKLLRHSKDELSIQLSNVTVQDAGIYSCLSYSSNFQNKTQNVEILAAPSQPVLEVSQDSGRGIKLSCHTQGCKPLPQISWLLDNGMELQGDTRHQLGADGWKWSTSSTLRILSYSPKVTASCIILHPALGGERLVASLPFQDLPSTGDPRVSSPSASPKDAEVPSPSENPIVPSSPEKSAATSPSASPRNPEISKPPS
;
A
#
# COMPACT_ATOMS: atom_id res chain seq x y z
N LEU A 1 -4.47 -39.38 10.06
CA LEU A 1 -3.67 -38.32 9.40
C LEU A 1 -4.18 -36.96 9.87
N GLN A 2 -3.33 -35.94 9.95
CA GLN A 2 -3.72 -34.62 10.44
C GLN A 2 -2.98 -33.52 9.69
N TRP A 3 -3.68 -32.47 9.27
CA TRP A 3 -3.08 -31.25 8.74
C TRP A 3 -3.07 -30.14 9.79
N LEU A 4 -1.93 -29.48 9.93
CA LEU A 4 -1.71 -28.28 10.71
C LEU A 4 -1.41 -27.10 9.77
N ASN A 5 -1.99 -25.94 10.05
CA ASN A 5 -1.64 -24.69 9.40
C ASN A 5 -0.34 -24.09 9.99
N PRO A 6 0.22 -23.03 9.39
CA PRO A 6 1.44 -22.37 9.89
C PRO A 6 1.35 -21.82 11.31
N ARG A 7 0.14 -21.68 11.86
CA ARG A 7 -0.11 -21.22 13.24
C ARG A 7 -0.19 -22.39 14.23
N GLY A 8 -0.02 -23.63 13.78
CA GLY A 8 -0.11 -24.84 14.60
C GLY A 8 -1.55 -25.30 14.87
N PHE A 9 -2.56 -24.71 14.22
CA PHE A 9 -3.94 -25.15 14.38
C PHE A 9 -4.25 -26.33 13.45
N THR A 10 -4.98 -27.30 13.98
CA THR A 10 -5.50 -28.43 13.20
C THR A 10 -6.55 -27.96 12.21
N ILE A 11 -6.23 -28.10 10.93
CA ILE A 11 -7.18 -27.86 9.84
C ILE A 11 -8.13 -29.04 9.74
N PHE A 12 -7.57 -30.24 9.53
CA PHE A 12 -8.29 -31.51 9.44
C PHE A 12 -7.63 -32.56 10.33
N PHE A 13 -8.45 -33.37 10.99
CA PHE A 13 -8.05 -34.62 11.61
C PHE A 13 -8.83 -35.76 10.93
N ASN A 14 -8.13 -36.60 10.17
CA ASN A 14 -8.73 -37.51 9.21
C ASN A 14 -9.67 -36.73 8.25
N ALA A 15 -10.92 -37.18 8.07
CA ALA A 15 -11.91 -36.47 7.26
C ALA A 15 -12.65 -35.34 8.00
N GLU A 16 -12.40 -35.16 9.30
CA GLU A 16 -13.10 -34.18 10.11
C GLU A 16 -12.38 -32.82 10.05
N GLN A 17 -13.12 -31.78 9.69
CA GLN A 17 -12.61 -30.41 9.70
C GLN A 17 -12.71 -29.84 11.11
N VAL A 18 -11.56 -29.52 11.71
CA VAL A 18 -11.47 -28.97 13.07
C VAL A 18 -11.46 -27.45 13.05
N LEU A 19 -10.70 -26.85 12.12
CA LEU A 19 -10.65 -25.39 11.96
C LEU A 19 -11.88 -24.88 11.20
N LYS A 20 -12.63 -23.96 11.79
CA LYS A 20 -13.81 -23.30 11.18
C LYS A 20 -13.45 -22.24 10.13
N ASP A 21 -12.55 -22.57 9.19
CA ASP A 21 -12.24 -21.74 8.02
C ASP A 21 -12.75 -22.45 6.75
N GLN A 22 -13.80 -21.90 6.15
CA GLN A 22 -14.51 -22.46 4.99
C GLN A 22 -13.69 -22.46 3.70
N ARG A 23 -12.55 -21.76 3.68
CA ARG A 23 -11.65 -21.75 2.52
C ARG A 23 -10.92 -23.07 2.34
N TYR A 24 -10.76 -23.84 3.41
CA TYR A 24 -10.20 -25.19 3.36
C TYR A 24 -11.26 -26.20 2.93
N LYS A 25 -10.91 -27.09 2.02
CA LYS A 25 -11.75 -28.19 1.55
C LYS A 25 -10.98 -29.50 1.58
N LEU A 26 -11.65 -30.56 2.01
CA LEU A 26 -11.12 -31.92 1.89
C LEU A 26 -11.21 -32.35 0.42
N LEU A 27 -10.08 -32.77 -0.16
CA LEU A 27 -10.04 -33.33 -1.51
C LEU A 27 -10.12 -34.86 -1.47
N ARG A 28 -9.26 -35.49 -0.67
CA ARG A 28 -9.16 -36.95 -0.55
C ARG A 28 -8.77 -37.34 0.86
N HIS A 29 -9.32 -38.46 1.32
CA HIS A 29 -8.94 -39.08 2.58
C HIS A 29 -8.94 -40.61 2.43
N SER A 30 -7.86 -41.24 2.85
CA SER A 30 -7.71 -42.69 2.99
C SER A 30 -6.79 -42.97 4.18
N LYS A 31 -6.42 -44.24 4.41
CA LYS A 31 -5.47 -44.60 5.47
C LYS A 31 -4.11 -43.93 5.30
N ASP A 32 -3.68 -43.72 4.05
CA ASP A 32 -2.33 -43.26 3.70
C ASP A 32 -2.32 -41.90 3.00
N GLU A 33 -3.48 -41.32 2.71
CA GLU A 33 -3.62 -40.04 2.01
C GLU A 33 -4.56 -39.11 2.76
N LEU A 34 -4.11 -37.87 2.98
CA LEU A 34 -4.96 -36.77 3.41
C LEU A 34 -4.60 -35.55 2.56
N SER A 35 -5.47 -35.22 1.61
CA SER A 35 -5.26 -34.15 0.63
C SER A 35 -6.30 -33.05 0.84
N ILE A 36 -5.84 -31.81 0.97
CA ILE A 36 -6.70 -30.64 1.23
C ILE A 36 -6.41 -29.54 0.21
N GLN A 37 -7.39 -28.66 0.00
CA GLN A 37 -7.28 -27.46 -0.83
C GLN A 37 -7.54 -26.23 0.04
N LEU A 38 -6.72 -25.20 -0.12
CA LEU A 38 -7.00 -23.86 0.39
C LEU A 38 -7.36 -22.94 -0.78
N SER A 39 -8.53 -22.31 -0.72
CA SER A 39 -9.01 -21.37 -1.73
C SER A 39 -8.94 -19.92 -1.20
N ASN A 40 -9.05 -18.93 -2.11
CA ASN A 40 -8.99 -17.50 -1.75
C ASN A 40 -7.81 -17.19 -0.82
N VAL A 41 -6.61 -17.53 -1.29
CA VAL A 41 -5.36 -17.42 -0.55
C VAL A 41 -4.98 -15.96 -0.35
N THR A 42 -4.45 -15.65 0.82
CA THR A 42 -3.97 -14.34 1.22
C THR A 42 -2.51 -14.44 1.67
N VAL A 43 -1.78 -13.33 1.66
CA VAL A 43 -0.38 -13.29 2.11
C VAL A 43 -0.13 -13.78 3.54
N GLN A 44 -1.18 -13.87 4.36
CA GLN A 44 -1.14 -14.37 5.75
C GLN A 44 -1.16 -15.90 5.83
N ASP A 45 -1.61 -16.57 4.76
CA ASP A 45 -1.67 -18.04 4.69
C ASP A 45 -0.30 -18.67 4.39
N ALA A 46 0.71 -17.84 4.08
CA ALA A 46 2.06 -18.29 3.81
C ALA A 46 2.71 -18.89 5.07
N GLY A 47 3.58 -19.87 4.86
CA GLY A 47 4.36 -20.50 5.92
C GLY A 47 4.34 -22.02 5.84
N ILE A 48 4.77 -22.66 6.92
CA ILE A 48 4.99 -24.10 6.96
C ILE A 48 3.72 -24.82 7.38
N TYR A 49 3.11 -25.56 6.46
CA TYR A 49 2.05 -26.51 6.76
C TYR A 49 2.66 -27.85 7.16
N SER A 50 2.03 -28.56 8.08
CA SER A 50 2.54 -29.86 8.56
C SER A 50 1.47 -30.94 8.46
N CYS A 51 1.86 -32.12 7.99
CA CYS A 51 1.03 -33.31 7.92
C CYS A 51 1.57 -34.37 8.86
N LEU A 52 0.76 -34.78 9.84
CA LEU A 52 1.11 -35.75 10.85
C LEU A 52 0.41 -37.10 10.58
N SER A 53 1.17 -38.18 10.70
CA SER A 53 0.66 -39.55 10.66
C SER A 53 0.90 -40.24 12.01
N TYR A 54 -0.17 -40.81 12.56
CA TYR A 54 -0.20 -41.50 13.85
C TYR A 54 -0.27 -43.02 13.67
N SER A 55 0.50 -43.55 12.72
CA SER A 55 0.73 -44.99 12.56
C SER A 55 1.65 -45.54 13.66
N SER A 56 1.98 -46.84 13.61
CA SER A 56 2.95 -47.48 14.51
C SER A 56 4.26 -46.68 14.64
N ASN A 57 4.68 -46.06 13.54
CA ASN A 57 5.70 -45.02 13.54
C ASN A 57 5.04 -43.66 13.31
N PHE A 58 5.27 -42.71 14.22
CA PHE A 58 4.88 -41.32 14.02
C PHE A 58 5.68 -40.71 12.86
N GLN A 59 5.02 -39.98 11.98
CA GLN A 59 5.65 -39.27 10.86
C GLN A 59 5.15 -37.84 10.80
N ASN A 60 6.06 -36.90 10.51
CA ASN A 60 5.76 -35.50 10.26
C ASN A 60 6.37 -35.09 8.91
N LYS A 61 5.53 -34.63 7.99
CA LYS A 61 5.95 -34.02 6.72
C LYS A 61 5.58 -32.55 6.72
N THR A 62 6.49 -31.69 6.32
CA THR A 62 6.26 -30.25 6.25
C THR A 62 6.32 -29.75 4.81
N GLN A 63 5.55 -28.71 4.51
CA GLN A 63 5.57 -28.02 3.23
C GLN A 63 5.57 -26.52 3.48
N ASN A 64 6.60 -25.82 3.01
CA ASN A 64 6.60 -24.36 3.01
C ASN A 64 5.77 -23.86 1.84
N VAL A 65 4.75 -23.05 2.12
CA VAL A 65 3.89 -22.42 1.13
C VAL A 65 4.25 -20.95 1.05
N GLU A 66 4.73 -20.53 -0.12
CA GLU A 66 4.99 -19.13 -0.43
C GLU A 66 3.80 -18.52 -1.18
N ILE A 67 3.48 -17.27 -0.85
CA ILE A 67 2.41 -16.53 -1.51
C ILE A 67 2.98 -15.25 -2.09
N LEU A 68 2.74 -15.07 -3.38
CA LEU A 68 3.16 -13.90 -4.13
C LEU A 68 2.01 -12.89 -4.17
N ALA A 69 2.33 -11.61 -3.97
CA ALA A 69 1.41 -10.50 -4.18
C ALA A 69 2.03 -9.55 -5.19
N ALA A 70 1.33 -9.32 -6.30
CA ALA A 70 1.85 -8.44 -7.34
C ALA A 70 1.91 -6.98 -6.87
N PRO A 71 2.95 -6.23 -7.26
CA PRO A 71 3.01 -4.80 -7.04
C PRO A 71 1.86 -4.07 -7.77
N SER A 72 1.44 -2.93 -7.22
CA SER A 72 0.59 -1.98 -7.94
C SER A 72 1.36 -1.36 -9.11
N GLN A 73 0.63 -0.78 -10.07
CA GLN A 73 1.24 0.04 -11.12
C GLN A 73 2.13 1.13 -10.50
N PRO A 74 3.36 1.32 -11.02
CA PRO A 74 4.27 2.33 -10.49
C PRO A 74 3.72 3.73 -10.71
N VAL A 75 3.87 4.57 -9.68
CA VAL A 75 3.59 6.00 -9.75
C VAL A 75 4.92 6.74 -9.83
N LEU A 76 5.07 7.59 -10.84
CA LEU A 76 6.25 8.44 -11.02
C LEU A 76 5.97 9.86 -10.56
N GLU A 77 6.93 10.42 -9.84
CA GLU A 77 6.92 11.80 -9.38
C GLU A 77 8.27 12.47 -9.64
N VAL A 78 8.25 13.78 -9.85
CA VAL A 78 9.46 14.59 -9.99
C VAL A 78 9.41 15.78 -9.07
N SER A 79 10.55 16.02 -8.44
CA SER A 79 10.80 17.23 -7.68
C SER A 79 12.11 17.86 -8.11
N GLN A 80 12.24 19.17 -7.92
CA GLN A 80 13.52 19.84 -8.02
C GLN A 80 14.43 19.35 -6.88
N ASP A 81 15.68 19.01 -7.20
CA ASP A 81 16.67 18.70 -6.16
C ASP A 81 17.21 20.01 -5.58
N SER A 82 17.89 19.99 -4.43
CA SER A 82 18.41 21.20 -3.75
C SER A 82 19.51 21.97 -4.52
N GLY A 83 19.71 21.66 -5.80
CA GLY A 83 20.59 22.35 -6.75
C GLY A 83 19.93 22.51 -8.13
N ARG A 84 20.73 22.38 -9.20
CA ARG A 84 20.24 22.46 -10.60
C ARG A 84 19.68 21.14 -11.17
N GLY A 85 19.68 20.09 -10.36
CA GLY A 85 19.23 18.76 -10.77
C GLY A 85 17.75 18.52 -10.51
N ILE A 86 17.28 17.36 -10.97
CA ILE A 86 15.95 16.82 -10.68
C ILE A 86 16.09 15.53 -9.88
N LYS A 87 15.07 15.25 -9.07
CA LYS A 87 14.91 13.98 -8.38
C LYS A 87 13.66 13.28 -8.91
N LEU A 88 13.88 12.14 -9.54
CA LEU A 88 12.82 11.22 -9.93
C LEU A 88 12.51 10.30 -8.75
N SER A 89 11.23 10.04 -8.52
CA SER A 89 10.77 9.08 -7.52
C SER A 89 9.78 8.12 -8.18
N CYS A 90 9.95 6.83 -7.94
CA CYS A 90 9.07 5.78 -8.41
C CYS A 90 8.54 5.00 -7.22
N HIS A 91 7.22 4.89 -7.10
CA HIS A 91 6.55 4.25 -5.98
C HIS A 91 5.66 3.10 -6.42
N THR A 92 5.73 1.97 -5.72
CA THR A 92 4.80 0.84 -5.85
C THR A 92 4.45 0.28 -4.48
N GLN A 93 3.31 -0.40 -4.38
CA GLN A 93 2.82 -0.97 -3.13
C GLN A 93 2.17 -2.34 -3.31
N GLY A 94 1.97 -3.04 -2.20
CA GLY A 94 1.24 -4.30 -2.16
C GLY A 94 2.06 -5.53 -2.56
N CYS A 95 3.37 -5.39 -2.72
CA CYS A 95 4.25 -6.44 -3.22
C CYS A 95 4.68 -7.44 -2.15
N LYS A 96 4.77 -8.72 -2.54
CA LYS A 96 5.41 -9.79 -1.77
C LYS A 96 5.93 -10.83 -2.77
N PRO A 97 7.24 -11.14 -2.80
CA PRO A 97 8.34 -10.57 -2.04
C PRO A 97 8.69 -9.12 -2.46
N LEU A 98 9.86 -8.62 -2.08
CA LEU A 98 10.36 -7.33 -2.54
C LEU A 98 10.60 -7.34 -4.06
N PRO A 99 10.22 -6.28 -4.78
CA PRO A 99 10.48 -6.15 -6.21
C PRO A 99 11.90 -5.64 -6.46
N GLN A 100 12.39 -5.86 -7.68
CA GLN A 100 13.57 -5.16 -8.18
C GLN A 100 13.11 -3.93 -8.96
N ILE A 101 13.71 -2.78 -8.67
CA ILE A 101 13.38 -1.52 -9.34
C ILE A 101 14.64 -0.96 -9.99
N SER A 102 14.54 -0.62 -11.27
CA SER A 102 15.60 0.02 -12.04
C SER A 102 15.06 1.19 -12.86
N TRP A 103 15.96 2.04 -13.34
CA TRP A 103 15.65 3.22 -14.13
C TRP A 103 16.30 3.09 -15.51
N LEU A 104 15.49 3.06 -16.55
CA LEU A 104 15.95 3.08 -17.94
C LEU A 104 15.85 4.49 -18.51
N LEU A 105 16.98 5.00 -19.00
CA LEU A 105 17.04 6.27 -19.74
C LEU A 105 16.98 6.01 -21.25
N ASP A 106 16.55 7.01 -22.03
CA ASP A 106 16.41 6.91 -23.50
C ASP A 106 17.66 6.50 -24.26
N ASN A 107 18.84 6.74 -23.70
CA ASN A 107 20.10 6.30 -24.29
C ASN A 107 20.36 4.79 -24.11
N GLY A 108 19.41 4.05 -23.53
CA GLY A 108 19.49 2.62 -23.27
C GLY A 108 20.23 2.27 -21.97
N MET A 109 20.65 3.26 -21.18
CA MET A 109 21.35 3.01 -19.93
C MET A 109 20.35 2.67 -18.81
N GLU A 110 20.59 1.54 -18.16
CA GLU A 110 19.83 1.10 -16.98
C GLU A 110 20.61 1.37 -15.70
N LEU A 111 20.00 2.11 -14.79
CA LEU A 111 20.60 2.59 -13.55
C LEU A 111 19.85 2.03 -12.34
N GLN A 112 20.60 1.80 -11.26
CA GLN A 112 20.03 1.50 -9.95
C GLN A 112 19.81 2.81 -9.20
N GLY A 113 18.60 3.01 -8.67
CA GLY A 113 18.26 4.14 -7.81
C GLY A 113 18.47 3.82 -6.33
N ASP A 114 18.38 4.83 -5.47
CA ASP A 114 18.27 4.64 -4.02
C ASP A 114 16.88 4.07 -3.71
N THR A 115 16.85 2.78 -3.38
CA THR A 115 15.60 2.02 -3.18
C THR A 115 15.35 1.76 -1.71
N ARG A 116 14.14 2.09 -1.26
CA ARG A 116 13.69 1.99 0.13
C ARG A 116 12.42 1.18 0.21
N HIS A 117 12.35 0.34 1.23
CA HIS A 117 11.20 -0.54 1.48
C HIS A 117 10.55 -0.17 2.80
N GLN A 118 9.23 -0.18 2.81
CA GLN A 118 8.41 0.07 3.99
C GLN A 118 7.39 -1.05 4.08
N LEU A 119 7.28 -1.68 5.25
CA LEU A 119 6.27 -2.69 5.48
C LEU A 119 4.92 -1.98 5.65
N GLY A 120 3.90 -2.45 4.94
CA GLY A 120 2.55 -1.91 5.05
C GLY A 120 1.98 -2.09 6.45
N ALA A 121 0.93 -1.34 6.77
CA ALA A 121 0.23 -1.45 8.06
C ALA A 121 -0.33 -2.86 8.33
N ASP A 122 -0.55 -3.66 7.27
CA ASP A 122 -0.94 -5.06 7.39
C ASP A 122 0.18 -5.96 7.94
N GLY A 123 1.45 -5.56 7.84
CA GLY A 123 2.60 -6.34 8.26
C GLY A 123 3.00 -7.46 7.29
N TRP A 124 2.37 -7.55 6.11
CA TRP A 124 2.55 -8.67 5.19
C TRP A 124 3.04 -8.28 3.81
N LYS A 125 2.68 -7.06 3.36
CA LYS A 125 3.03 -6.55 2.04
C LYS A 125 3.97 -5.37 2.15
N TRP A 126 4.80 -5.22 1.14
CA TRP A 126 5.77 -4.14 1.06
C TRP A 126 5.28 -3.02 0.16
N SER A 127 5.66 -1.80 0.55
CA SER A 127 5.69 -0.64 -0.30
C SER A 127 7.14 -0.30 -0.58
N THR A 128 7.46 -0.03 -1.84
CA THR A 128 8.83 0.23 -2.29
C THR A 128 8.85 1.53 -3.06
N SER A 129 9.82 2.39 -2.71
CA SER A 129 10.12 3.62 -3.43
C SER A 129 11.56 3.61 -3.89
N SER A 130 11.82 3.88 -5.16
CA SER A 130 13.15 4.12 -5.70
C SER A 130 13.32 5.57 -6.09
N THR A 131 14.49 6.16 -5.87
CA THR A 131 14.79 7.54 -6.26
C THR A 131 16.07 7.65 -7.08
N LEU A 132 16.02 8.47 -8.13
CA LEU A 132 17.16 8.75 -9.01
C LEU A 132 17.39 10.25 -9.10
N ARG A 133 18.61 10.70 -8.81
CA ARG A 133 19.02 12.10 -8.95
C ARG A 133 19.75 12.31 -10.27
N ILE A 134 19.31 13.29 -11.04
CA ILE A 134 19.89 13.64 -12.34
C ILE A 134 20.34 15.09 -12.30
N LEU A 135 21.64 15.33 -12.43
CA LEU A 135 22.24 16.66 -12.29
C LEU A 135 22.09 17.51 -13.56
N SER A 136 21.99 16.87 -14.73
CA SER A 136 21.85 17.51 -16.02
C SER A 136 21.07 16.60 -16.96
N TYR A 137 20.13 17.17 -17.71
CA TYR A 137 19.27 16.43 -18.63
C TYR A 137 18.86 17.30 -19.81
N SER A 138 18.54 16.65 -20.92
CA SER A 138 17.89 17.29 -22.06
C SER A 138 16.36 17.18 -21.91
N PRO A 139 15.58 18.20 -22.27
CA PRO A 139 14.12 18.14 -22.24
C PRO A 139 13.53 16.99 -23.07
N LYS A 140 14.28 16.49 -24.05
CA LYS A 140 13.84 15.40 -24.94
C LYS A 140 14.05 14.00 -24.37
N VAL A 141 14.61 13.87 -23.16
CA VAL A 141 14.88 12.57 -22.54
C VAL A 141 13.66 12.11 -21.74
N THR A 142 13.35 10.84 -21.86
CA THR A 142 12.41 10.09 -21.04
C THR A 142 13.18 9.22 -20.07
N ALA A 143 12.70 9.17 -18.83
CA ALA A 143 13.12 8.19 -17.84
C ALA A 143 11.97 7.21 -17.60
N SER A 144 12.30 5.93 -17.56
CA SER A 144 11.35 4.86 -17.28
C SER A 144 11.74 4.12 -16.02
N CYS A 145 10.83 4.05 -15.04
CA CYS A 145 10.97 3.15 -13.91
C CYS A 145 10.47 1.77 -14.32
N ILE A 146 11.33 0.77 -14.17
CA ILE A 146 11.04 -0.63 -14.48
C ILE A 146 10.96 -1.41 -13.17
N ILE A 147 9.89 -2.17 -12.99
CA ILE A 147 9.67 -3.01 -11.82
C ILE A 147 9.55 -4.47 -12.26
N LEU A 148 10.44 -5.30 -11.71
CA LEU A 148 10.44 -6.75 -11.89
C LEU A 148 9.97 -7.42 -10.61
N HIS A 149 9.03 -8.36 -10.75
CA HIS A 149 8.48 -9.09 -9.61
C HIS A 149 7.97 -10.48 -10.03
N PRO A 150 8.24 -11.56 -9.27
CA PRO A 150 7.89 -12.93 -9.66
C PRO A 150 6.40 -13.16 -9.88
N ALA A 151 5.52 -12.43 -9.17
CA ALA A 151 4.07 -12.52 -9.37
C ALA A 151 3.59 -12.06 -10.76
N LEU A 152 4.45 -11.38 -11.53
CA LEU A 152 4.11 -10.89 -12.87
C LEU A 152 4.38 -11.94 -13.96
N GLY A 153 4.92 -13.11 -13.62
CA GLY A 153 5.05 -14.22 -14.57
C GLY A 153 5.99 -13.95 -15.76
N GLY A 154 6.98 -13.08 -15.59
CA GLY A 154 7.93 -12.68 -16.65
C GLY A 154 7.63 -11.30 -17.25
N GLU A 155 6.46 -10.74 -17.00
CA GLU A 155 6.13 -9.36 -17.35
C GLU A 155 6.82 -8.36 -16.42
N ARG A 156 6.91 -7.11 -16.87
CA ARG A 156 7.47 -5.99 -16.11
C ARG A 156 6.49 -4.83 -16.07
N LEU A 157 6.39 -4.15 -14.93
CA LEU A 157 5.66 -2.89 -14.87
C LEU A 157 6.60 -1.76 -15.28
N VAL A 158 6.10 -0.85 -16.10
CA VAL A 158 6.87 0.29 -16.58
C VAL A 158 6.02 1.54 -16.43
N ALA A 159 6.57 2.55 -15.76
CA ALA A 159 6.08 3.91 -15.83
C ALA A 159 7.17 4.76 -16.49
N SER A 160 6.77 5.67 -17.38
CA SER A 160 7.68 6.52 -18.12
C SER A 160 7.29 7.98 -17.94
N LEU A 161 8.29 8.86 -17.87
CA LEU A 161 8.11 10.30 -17.75
C LEU A 161 9.07 11.05 -18.67
N PRO A 162 8.54 11.84 -19.61
CA PRO A 162 9.36 12.70 -20.45
C PRO A 162 9.74 13.99 -19.69
N PHE A 163 10.99 14.44 -19.83
CA PHE A 163 11.48 15.62 -19.10
C PHE A 163 10.99 16.95 -19.66
N GLN A 164 10.33 16.95 -20.83
CA GLN A 164 9.73 18.13 -21.44
C GLN A 164 8.62 18.76 -20.57
N ASP A 165 8.02 17.96 -19.69
CA ASP A 165 6.95 18.38 -18.79
C ASP A 165 7.49 18.99 -17.48
N LEU A 166 8.82 19.11 -17.36
CA LEU A 166 9.47 19.70 -16.20
C LEU A 166 9.66 21.21 -16.42
N PRO A 167 9.37 22.05 -15.41
CA PRO A 167 9.71 23.47 -15.48
C PRO A 167 11.21 23.57 -15.68
N SER A 168 11.61 24.17 -16.81
CA SER A 168 13.00 24.35 -17.17
C SER A 168 13.74 24.99 -15.99
N THR A 169 14.83 24.38 -15.55
CA THR A 169 15.87 25.06 -14.77
C THR A 169 16.55 26.09 -15.67
N GLY A 170 15.79 27.14 -16.02
CA GLY A 170 16.20 28.28 -16.83
C GLY A 170 16.52 29.46 -15.92
N ASP A 171 17.66 30.06 -16.21
CA ASP A 171 18.30 31.23 -15.63
C ASP A 171 17.44 32.25 -14.84
N PRO A 172 17.97 32.83 -13.74
CA PRO A 172 17.36 33.98 -13.08
C PRO A 172 17.61 35.24 -13.93
N ARG A 173 16.94 35.37 -15.07
CA ARG A 173 16.83 36.64 -15.79
C ARG A 173 15.59 36.68 -16.68
N VAL A 174 14.65 37.49 -16.19
CA VAL A 174 13.66 38.28 -16.94
C VAL A 174 12.42 37.55 -17.46
N SER A 175 11.34 37.69 -16.71
CA SER A 175 10.18 38.46 -17.21
C SER A 175 9.37 38.97 -16.02
N SER A 176 9.58 40.25 -15.70
CA SER A 176 8.69 41.02 -14.84
C SER A 176 7.34 41.20 -15.55
N PRO A 177 6.20 40.93 -14.92
CA PRO A 177 4.95 41.56 -15.33
C PRO A 177 4.90 42.94 -14.69
N SER A 178 5.16 43.97 -15.49
CA SER A 178 4.73 45.34 -15.19
C SER A 178 3.33 45.51 -15.76
N ALA A 179 2.33 45.63 -14.88
CA ALA A 179 1.16 46.49 -15.05
C ALA A 179 0.22 46.33 -13.85
N SER A 180 0.25 47.30 -12.94
CA SER A 180 -0.82 47.57 -11.98
C SER A 180 -1.98 48.28 -12.68
N PRO A 181 -3.25 47.91 -12.46
CA PRO A 181 -4.37 48.82 -12.67
C PRO A 181 -4.54 49.72 -11.45
N LYS A 182 -4.66 51.01 -11.73
CA LYS A 182 -4.85 52.11 -10.77
C LYS A 182 -6.25 52.07 -10.14
N ASP A 183 -6.32 52.46 -8.88
CA ASP A 183 -7.54 52.85 -8.19
C ASP A 183 -8.27 53.98 -8.93
N ALA A 184 -9.61 53.88 -9.00
CA ALA A 184 -10.49 55.00 -9.27
C ALA A 184 -11.79 54.83 -8.46
N GLU A 185 -12.23 55.97 -7.95
CA GLU A 185 -13.10 56.24 -6.80
C GLU A 185 -14.59 55.92 -6.97
N VAL A 186 -15.25 55.82 -5.82
CA VAL A 186 -16.70 55.63 -5.55
C VAL A 186 -17.53 56.84 -6.01
N PRO A 187 -18.83 56.66 -6.29
CA PRO A 187 -19.82 57.42 -5.52
C PRO A 187 -21.08 56.62 -5.11
N SER A 188 -21.53 56.83 -3.87
CA SER A 188 -22.91 56.59 -3.38
C SER A 188 -23.65 57.95 -3.40
N PRO A 189 -25.01 58.06 -3.38
CA PRO A 189 -25.79 57.72 -2.18
C PRO A 189 -27.30 57.33 -2.34
N SER A 190 -27.84 56.69 -1.28
CA SER A 190 -29.23 56.71 -0.72
C SER A 190 -30.40 56.12 -1.55
N GLU A 191 -31.45 55.46 -1.02
CA GLU A 191 -32.15 55.47 0.28
C GLU A 191 -32.74 54.09 0.66
N ASN A 192 -32.88 53.85 1.97
CA ASN A 192 -33.70 52.81 2.63
C ASN A 192 -35.18 53.28 2.68
N PRO A 193 -36.24 52.46 2.94
CA PRO A 193 -36.39 51.82 4.26
C PRO A 193 -37.34 50.58 4.44
N ILE A 194 -37.30 50.07 5.68
CA ILE A 194 -38.34 49.39 6.50
C ILE A 194 -38.29 47.85 6.63
N VAL A 195 -38.00 47.42 7.88
CA VAL A 195 -38.23 46.12 8.54
C VAL A 195 -39.43 46.26 9.48
N PRO A 196 -40.20 45.19 9.76
CA PRO A 196 -40.30 44.66 11.15
C PRO A 196 -40.22 43.11 11.17
N SER A 197 -39.30 42.46 11.89
CA SER A 197 -39.27 42.12 13.33
C SER A 197 -40.15 40.92 13.77
N SER A 198 -39.48 39.76 13.97
CA SER A 198 -39.58 38.80 15.11
C SER A 198 -40.92 38.08 15.41
N PRO A 199 -40.99 36.98 16.22
CA PRO A 199 -40.03 36.54 17.24
C PRO A 199 -39.73 35.03 17.39
N GLU A 200 -38.80 34.81 18.31
CA GLU A 200 -38.21 33.60 18.89
C GLU A 200 -39.20 32.55 19.45
N LYS A 201 -38.70 31.31 19.61
CA LYS A 201 -38.94 30.56 20.85
C LYS A 201 -37.78 29.62 21.20
N SER A 202 -37.39 29.70 22.47
CA SER A 202 -36.23 29.10 23.11
C SER A 202 -36.62 27.92 24.01
N ALA A 203 -35.57 27.23 24.51
CA ALA A 203 -35.51 26.30 25.66
C ALA A 203 -36.09 24.89 25.45
N ALA A 204 -35.62 23.81 26.08
CA ALA A 204 -34.42 23.42 26.87
C ALA A 204 -34.57 21.87 27.00
N THR A 205 -33.55 21.03 27.25
CA THR A 205 -33.03 20.70 28.59
C THR A 205 -32.19 19.41 28.46
N SER A 206 -30.98 19.37 29.04
CA SER A 206 -30.17 18.15 29.26
C SER A 206 -30.69 17.33 30.44
N PRO A 207 -30.32 16.06 30.56
CA PRO A 207 -29.50 15.73 31.73
C PRO A 207 -28.33 14.76 31.46
N SER A 208 -27.33 14.93 32.32
CA SER A 208 -26.13 14.13 32.51
C SER A 208 -26.42 12.77 33.14
N ALA A 209 -25.73 11.70 32.70
CA ALA A 209 -25.51 10.49 33.51
C ALA A 209 -24.31 9.68 32.99
N SER A 210 -23.25 9.61 33.80
CA SER A 210 -22.10 8.71 33.64
C SER A 210 -22.45 7.29 34.13
N PRO A 211 -21.98 6.22 33.47
CA PRO A 211 -21.98 4.88 34.06
C PRO A 211 -20.70 4.61 34.88
N ARG A 212 -20.90 4.08 36.09
CA ARG A 212 -19.85 3.53 36.98
C ARG A 212 -19.21 2.27 36.39
N ASN A 213 -17.91 2.17 36.66
CA ASN A 213 -17.05 1.00 36.44
C ASN A 213 -17.32 -0.08 37.52
N PRO A 214 -17.41 -1.38 37.20
CA PRO A 214 -17.35 -2.45 38.18
C PRO A 214 -15.92 -3.01 38.34
N GLU A 215 -15.46 -3.08 39.59
CA GLU A 215 -14.24 -3.76 40.04
C GLU A 215 -14.26 -5.25 39.67
N ILE A 216 -13.15 -5.76 39.12
CA ILE A 216 -12.87 -7.20 39.01
C ILE A 216 -11.85 -7.58 40.09
N SER A 217 -12.34 -8.37 41.04
CA SER A 217 -11.58 -8.98 42.12
C SER A 217 -10.66 -10.08 41.58
N LYS A 218 -9.41 -10.09 42.05
CA LYS A 218 -8.37 -11.10 41.79
C LYS A 218 -8.48 -12.23 42.83
N PRO A 219 -8.40 -13.53 42.47
CA PRO A 219 -8.22 -14.59 43.45
C PRO A 219 -6.73 -14.82 43.80
N PRO A 220 -6.42 -15.36 44.99
CA PRO A 220 -5.05 -15.55 45.47
C PRO A 220 -4.43 -16.87 44.99
N SER A 221 -3.09 -16.89 45.12
CA SER A 221 -2.06 -17.92 44.93
C SER A 221 -2.44 -19.38 44.70
#